data_AF-A0A6G3XHF4-F1
#
_entry.id   AF-A0A6G3XHF4-F1
#
_cell.length_a   1.000
_cell.length_b   1.000
_cell.length_c   1.000
_cell.angle_alpha   90.00
_cell.angle_beta   90.00
_cell.angle_gamma   90.00
#
_symmetry.space_group_name_H-M   'P 1'
#
loop_
_entity.id
_entity.type
_entity.pdbx_description
1 polymer ?
#
loop_
_entity_poly.entity_id
_entity_poly.type
_entity_poly.pdbx_seq_one_letter_code
_entity_poly.pdbx_strand_id
1 'polypeptide(L)'
;QSNYDGQEREPVVLPAAYPNLLVNGVSGIAVGMATNMPPHNLGEVIAAARHLIKHPGADVETLMRFVPGPDLPTGGRIVGLGGIKDAYTAGRGTFKIRATVTVENVTARRKGLVVTELPFTVGPEKVIAKIKDLVSAKKLQGIADV
;
A
#
# COMPACT_ATOMS: atom_id res chain seq x y z
N GLN A 1 24.36 -21.79 2.50
CA GLN A 1 25.27 -21.54 3.64
C GLN A 1 24.97 -22.57 4.72
N SER A 2 25.89 -22.80 5.66
CA SER A 2 25.53 -23.56 6.87
C SER A 2 24.56 -22.74 7.71
N ASN A 3 23.66 -23.41 8.43
CA ASN A 3 22.80 -22.76 9.43
C ASN A 3 23.62 -22.31 10.66
N TYR A 4 22.98 -21.68 11.65
CA TYR A 4 23.65 -21.01 12.77
C TYR A 4 24.52 -21.93 13.65
N ASP A 5 24.21 -23.23 13.74
CA ASP A 5 24.96 -24.23 14.55
C ASP A 5 25.81 -25.18 13.69
N GLY A 6 25.80 -25.01 12.36
CA GLY A 6 26.57 -25.79 11.41
C GLY A 6 26.04 -27.19 11.10
N GLN A 7 24.88 -27.59 11.66
CA GLN A 7 24.33 -28.92 11.46
C GLN A 7 23.59 -29.09 10.13
N GLU A 8 22.95 -28.02 9.64
CA GLU A 8 22.17 -28.04 8.41
C GLU A 8 22.68 -27.03 7.39
N ARG A 9 22.15 -27.12 6.16
CA ARG A 9 22.39 -26.14 5.10
C ARG A 9 21.10 -25.39 4.77
N GLU A 10 21.21 -24.08 4.68
CA GLU A 10 20.12 -23.18 4.29
C GLU A 10 20.48 -22.37 3.03
N PRO A 11 19.49 -22.02 2.20
CA PRO A 11 19.70 -21.14 1.06
C PRO A 11 19.93 -19.70 1.52
N VAL A 12 20.87 -18.99 0.88
CA VAL A 12 21.08 -17.56 1.14
C VAL A 12 19.99 -16.69 0.50
N VAL A 13 19.41 -17.20 -0.60
CA VAL A 13 18.27 -16.65 -1.32
C VAL A 13 17.46 -17.79 -1.91
N LEU A 14 16.15 -17.59 -2.05
CA LEU A 14 15.27 -18.54 -2.73
C LEU A 14 15.22 -18.25 -4.25
N PRO A 15 14.98 -19.27 -5.09
CA PRO A 15 14.63 -19.05 -6.50
C PRO A 15 13.31 -18.27 -6.59
N ALA A 16 13.41 -16.95 -6.71
CA ALA A 16 12.27 -16.04 -6.77
C ALA A 16 11.61 -16.08 -8.17
N ALA A 17 10.74 -17.07 -8.39
CA ALA A 17 10.05 -17.29 -9.68
C ALA A 17 9.16 -16.10 -10.11
N TYR A 18 8.86 -15.19 -9.18
CA TYR A 18 8.20 -13.92 -9.44
C TYR A 18 8.89 -12.79 -8.63
N PRO A 19 8.72 -11.52 -9.02
CA PRO A 19 9.37 -10.38 -8.36
C PRO A 19 8.75 -10.05 -6.99
N ASN A 20 8.96 -10.94 -6.01
CA ASN A 20 8.33 -10.93 -4.69
C ASN A 20 8.51 -9.62 -3.92
N LEU A 21 9.68 -8.99 -4.01
CA LEU A 21 9.99 -7.76 -3.27
C LEU A 21 9.01 -6.62 -3.57
N LEU A 22 8.67 -6.41 -4.84
CA LEU A 22 7.72 -5.37 -5.23
C LEU A 22 6.28 -5.80 -5.00
N VAL A 23 5.97 -7.08 -5.26
CA VAL A 23 4.62 -7.61 -5.17
C VAL A 23 4.11 -7.58 -3.73
N ASN A 24 4.89 -8.08 -2.77
CA ASN A 24 4.49 -8.11 -1.37
C ASN A 24 4.94 -6.87 -0.59
N GLY A 25 5.91 -6.11 -1.11
CA GLY A 25 6.53 -5.01 -0.36
C GLY A 25 7.38 -5.49 0.80
N VAL A 26 7.92 -4.54 1.57
CA VAL A 26 8.69 -4.80 2.79
C VAL A 26 8.67 -3.59 3.69
N SER A 27 8.56 -3.79 4.99
CA SER A 27 8.78 -2.75 5.99
C SER A 27 9.80 -3.26 7.01
N GLY A 28 10.79 -2.44 7.36
CA GLY A 28 11.84 -2.83 8.30
C GLY A 28 12.64 -1.64 8.82
N ILE A 29 13.05 -1.73 10.07
CA ILE A 29 13.89 -0.72 10.73
C ILE A 29 15.17 -1.41 11.15
N ALA A 30 16.31 -0.86 10.73
CA ALA A 30 17.64 -1.33 11.09
C ALA A 30 18.41 -0.19 11.78
N VAL A 31 19.70 -0.42 12.06
CA VAL A 31 20.56 0.59 12.69
C VAL A 31 20.99 1.62 11.65
N GLY A 32 20.54 2.87 11.81
CA GLY A 32 20.88 3.98 10.91
C GLY A 32 20.11 4.02 9.58
N MET A 33 19.20 3.07 9.34
CA MET A 33 18.39 3.02 8.12
C MET A 33 17.03 2.36 8.32
N ALA A 34 16.08 2.64 7.42
CA ALA A 34 14.78 2.00 7.39
C ALA A 34 14.34 1.77 5.94
N THR A 35 13.45 0.80 5.73
CA THR A 35 12.80 0.51 4.46
C THR A 35 11.30 0.44 4.65
N ASN A 36 10.56 0.96 3.67
CA ASN A 36 9.11 0.84 3.58
C ASN A 36 8.71 0.87 2.11
N MET A 37 8.52 -0.31 1.53
CA MET A 37 8.10 -0.53 0.15
C MET A 37 6.67 -1.06 0.15
N PRO A 38 5.72 -0.36 -0.50
CA PRO A 38 4.35 -0.83 -0.58
C PRO A 38 4.22 -2.00 -1.57
N PRO A 39 3.19 -2.85 -1.42
CA PRO A 39 2.89 -3.94 -2.35
C PRO A 39 2.41 -3.42 -3.71
N HIS A 40 2.54 -4.26 -4.73
CA HIS A 40 2.18 -3.96 -6.12
C HIS A 40 1.47 -5.14 -6.77
N ASN A 41 0.71 -4.86 -7.83
CA ASN A 41 0.00 -5.89 -8.55
C ASN A 41 0.96 -6.84 -9.26
N LEU A 42 0.79 -8.15 -9.06
CA LEU A 42 1.65 -9.18 -9.65
C LEU A 42 1.71 -9.10 -11.19
N GLY A 43 0.55 -8.90 -11.84
CA GLY A 43 0.47 -8.85 -13.30
C GLY A 43 1.19 -7.64 -13.89
N GLU A 44 1.04 -6.48 -13.24
CA GLU A 44 1.70 -5.23 -13.62
C GLU A 44 3.22 -5.33 -13.50
N VAL A 45 3.72 -5.82 -12.36
CA VAL A 45 5.16 -5.97 -12.13
C VAL A 45 5.78 -6.98 -13.10
N ILE A 46 5.12 -8.10 -13.37
CA ILE A 46 5.59 -9.07 -14.38
C ILE A 46 5.60 -8.44 -15.78
N ALA A 47 4.58 -7.66 -16.14
CA ALA A 47 4.53 -6.98 -17.44
C ALA A 47 5.68 -5.98 -17.60
N ALA A 48 5.95 -5.17 -16.57
CA ALA A 48 7.10 -4.26 -16.54
C ALA A 48 8.44 -5.00 -16.65
N ALA A 49 8.62 -6.08 -15.89
CA ALA A 49 9.84 -6.89 -15.94
C ALA A 49 10.07 -7.48 -17.35
N ARG A 50 9.02 -8.02 -17.97
CA ARG A 50 9.09 -8.52 -19.36
C ARG A 50 9.43 -7.42 -20.37
N HIS A 51 8.92 -6.20 -20.16
CA HIS A 51 9.24 -5.06 -21.00
C HIS A 51 10.72 -4.67 -20.86
N LEU A 52 11.22 -4.59 -19.62
CA LEU A 52 12.60 -4.22 -19.32
C LEU A 52 13.61 -5.25 -19.84
N ILE A 53 13.27 -6.54 -19.82
CA ILE A 53 14.10 -7.59 -20.44
C ILE A 53 14.30 -7.34 -21.94
N LYS A 54 13.24 -6.89 -22.64
CA LYS A 54 13.30 -6.60 -24.08
C LYS A 54 13.91 -5.24 -24.39
N HIS A 55 13.77 -4.27 -23.48
CA HIS A 55 14.25 -2.91 -23.63
C HIS A 55 15.04 -2.49 -22.38
N PRO A 56 16.31 -2.91 -22.24
CA PRO A 56 17.09 -2.66 -21.02
C PRO A 56 17.31 -1.19 -20.69
N GLY A 57 17.15 -0.28 -21.68
CA GLY A 57 17.24 1.17 -21.51
C GLY A 57 15.90 1.88 -21.26
N ALA A 58 14.81 1.15 -20.99
CA ALA A 58 13.52 1.76 -20.68
C ALA A 58 13.63 2.66 -19.45
N ASP A 59 13.10 3.87 -19.55
CA ASP A 59 13.09 4.83 -18.45
C ASP A 59 11.95 4.54 -17.46
N VAL A 60 12.03 5.18 -16.29
CA VAL A 60 11.02 5.02 -15.23
C VAL A 60 9.63 5.41 -15.73
N GLU A 61 9.53 6.45 -16.55
CA GLU A 61 8.24 6.92 -17.09
C GLU A 61 7.59 5.88 -18.00
N THR A 62 8.37 5.16 -18.80
CA THR A 62 7.90 4.01 -19.59
C THR A 62 7.44 2.88 -18.70
N LEU A 63 8.21 2.52 -17.67
CA LEU A 63 7.86 1.44 -16.74
C LEU A 63 6.60 1.76 -15.91
N MET A 64 6.37 3.03 -15.58
CA MET A 64 5.17 3.50 -14.89
C MET A 64 3.88 3.29 -15.70
N ARG A 65 3.96 3.10 -17.02
CA ARG A 65 2.80 2.72 -17.83
C ARG A 65 2.34 1.29 -17.57
N PHE A 66 3.26 0.45 -17.11
CA PHE A 66 3.00 -0.93 -16.72
C PHE A 66 2.68 -1.05 -15.23
N VAL A 67 3.40 -0.29 -14.38
CA VAL A 67 3.21 -0.23 -12.93
C VAL A 67 2.82 1.20 -12.55
N PRO A 68 1.53 1.57 -12.67
CA PRO A 68 1.07 2.94 -12.41
C PRO A 68 1.21 3.35 -10.95
N GLY A 69 1.21 2.39 -10.03
CA GLY A 69 1.35 2.64 -8.61
C GLY A 69 1.27 1.38 -7.76
N PRO A 70 1.34 1.54 -6.44
CA PRO A 70 1.10 0.46 -5.49
C PRO A 70 -0.32 -0.11 -5.58
N ASP A 71 -0.44 -1.41 -5.32
CA ASP A 71 -1.72 -2.13 -5.22
C ASP A 71 -1.83 -2.71 -3.81
N LEU A 72 -2.71 -2.11 -3.01
CA LEU A 72 -2.79 -2.39 -1.58
C LEU A 72 -3.81 -3.51 -1.34
N PRO A 73 -3.47 -4.55 -0.54
CA PRO A 73 -4.37 -5.68 -0.33
C PRO A 73 -5.66 -5.30 0.42
N THR A 74 -5.66 -4.16 1.11
CA THR A 74 -6.85 -3.61 1.80
C THR A 74 -7.71 -2.71 0.91
N GLY A 75 -7.32 -2.55 -0.37
CA GLY A 75 -7.91 -1.58 -1.29
C GLY A 75 -7.65 -0.15 -0.86
N GLY A 76 -8.67 0.69 -0.97
CA GLY A 76 -8.59 2.12 -0.76
C GLY A 76 -8.11 2.83 -2.02
N ARG A 77 -8.10 4.16 -1.95
CA ARG A 77 -7.76 5.01 -3.09
C ARG A 77 -6.50 5.79 -2.82
N ILE A 78 -5.54 5.67 -3.71
CA ILE A 78 -4.37 6.55 -3.71
C ILE A 78 -4.81 7.93 -4.24
N VAL A 79 -4.48 8.98 -3.48
CA VAL A 79 -4.82 10.37 -3.81
C VAL A 79 -3.57 11.07 -4.33
N GLY A 80 -3.56 11.29 -5.64
CA GLY A 80 -2.46 11.93 -6.36
C GLY A 80 -1.33 10.94 -6.69
N LEU A 81 -0.71 11.14 -7.86
CA LEU A 81 0.33 10.26 -8.40
C LEU A 81 1.75 10.84 -8.29
N GLY A 82 1.90 12.13 -7.95
CA GLY A 82 3.21 12.80 -7.90
C GLY A 82 4.20 12.10 -6.98
N GLY A 83 3.78 11.77 -5.76
CA GLY A 83 4.63 11.07 -4.80
C GLY A 83 5.00 9.63 -5.18
N ILE A 84 4.23 8.99 -6.07
CA ILE A 84 4.59 7.68 -6.63
C ILE A 84 5.73 7.85 -7.63
N LYS A 85 5.64 8.85 -8.53
CA LYS A 85 6.71 9.14 -9.50
C LYS A 85 8.04 9.43 -8.78
N ASP A 86 7.98 10.24 -7.72
CA ASP A 86 9.16 10.54 -6.89
C ASP A 86 9.72 9.27 -6.25
N ALA A 87 8.84 8.42 -5.68
CA ALA A 87 9.23 7.16 -5.07
C ALA A 87 9.92 6.20 -6.05
N TYR A 88 9.42 6.08 -7.28
CA TYR A 88 10.03 5.21 -8.29
C TYR A 88 11.34 5.77 -8.85
N THR A 89 11.48 7.09 -8.91
CA THR A 89 12.69 7.73 -9.47
C THR A 89 13.82 7.81 -8.44
N ALA A 90 13.50 8.18 -7.20
CA ALA A 90 14.49 8.48 -6.16
C ALA A 90 14.51 7.44 -5.01
N GLY A 91 13.64 6.44 -5.05
CA GLY A 91 13.46 5.46 -3.97
C GLY A 91 12.76 6.02 -2.73
N ARG A 92 12.30 7.28 -2.76
CA ARG A 92 11.59 7.96 -1.66
C ARG A 92 10.51 8.86 -2.22
N GLY A 93 9.32 8.75 -1.65
CA GLY A 93 8.18 9.59 -2.01
C GLY A 93 7.03 9.36 -1.04
N THR A 94 6.10 10.30 -1.00
CA THR A 94 4.94 10.25 -0.10
C THR A 94 3.66 10.33 -0.91
N PHE A 95 2.81 9.33 -0.75
CA PHE A 95 1.46 9.33 -1.31
C PHE A 95 0.44 9.15 -0.20
N LYS A 96 -0.79 9.62 -0.44
CA LYS A 96 -1.88 9.55 0.54
C LYS A 96 -2.84 8.45 0.12
N ILE A 97 -3.27 7.65 1.08
CA ILE A 97 -4.29 6.63 0.88
C ILE A 97 -5.57 7.10 1.58
N ARG A 98 -6.71 6.99 0.89
CA ARG A 98 -8.02 7.37 1.38
C ARG A 98 -8.95 6.16 1.40
N ALA A 99 -9.77 6.06 2.44
CA ALA A 99 -10.84 5.08 2.50
C ALA A 99 -11.83 5.25 1.33
N THR A 100 -12.37 4.14 0.83
CA THR A 100 -13.48 4.18 -0.13
C THR A 100 -14.77 4.36 0.65
N VAL A 101 -15.49 5.45 0.39
CA VAL A 101 -16.69 5.84 1.14
C VAL A 101 -17.81 6.17 0.16
N THR A 102 -18.99 5.61 0.38
CA THR A 102 -20.24 5.95 -0.31
C THR A 102 -21.20 6.65 0.66
N VAL A 103 -22.05 7.53 0.12
CA VAL A 103 -23.11 8.18 0.89
C VAL A 103 -24.42 7.52 0.53
N GLU A 104 -25.07 6.92 1.51
CA GLU A 104 -26.28 6.13 1.30
C GLU A 104 -27.43 6.63 2.17
N ASN A 105 -28.66 6.49 1.69
CA ASN A 105 -29.84 6.81 2.48
C ASN A 105 -30.20 5.58 3.33
N VAL A 106 -29.78 5.56 4.59
CA VAL A 106 -30.11 4.48 5.54
C VAL A 106 -31.63 4.47 5.82
N THR A 107 -32.25 5.65 5.85
CA THR A 107 -33.70 5.81 5.88
C THR A 107 -34.10 7.03 5.06
N ALA A 108 -35.39 7.25 4.82
CA ALA A 108 -35.90 8.43 4.10
C ALA A 108 -35.44 9.78 4.70
N ARG A 109 -35.03 9.82 5.97
CA ARG A 109 -34.58 11.03 6.67
C ARG A 109 -33.11 10.98 7.14
N ARG A 110 -32.42 9.84 7.00
CA ARG A 110 -31.04 9.68 7.51
C ARG A 110 -30.09 9.22 6.41
N LYS A 111 -28.99 9.96 6.27
CA LYS A 111 -27.84 9.57 5.45
C LYS A 111 -26.80 8.86 6.31
N GLY A 112 -26.16 7.85 5.75
CA GLY A 112 -25.03 7.13 6.32
C GLY A 112 -23.82 7.24 5.39
N LEU A 113 -22.64 7.21 5.99
CA LEU A 113 -21.39 7.03 5.28
C LEU A 113 -21.01 5.56 5.38
N VAL A 114 -21.01 4.84 4.26
CA VAL A 114 -20.63 3.44 4.20
C VAL A 114 -19.19 3.35 3.74
N VAL A 115 -18.32 2.83 4.60
CA VAL A 115 -16.89 2.66 4.32
C VAL A 115 -16.67 1.20 3.91
N THR A 116 -16.23 0.98 2.66
CA THR A 116 -16.04 -0.39 2.13
C THR A 116 -14.59 -0.83 2.13
N GLU A 117 -13.65 0.12 2.11
CA GLU A 117 -12.21 -0.15 2.08
C GLU A 117 -11.47 0.85 2.94
N LEU A 118 -10.43 0.40 3.64
CA LEU A 118 -9.62 1.21 4.54
C LEU A 118 -8.17 1.32 4.04
N PRO A 119 -7.46 2.41 4.40
CA PRO A 119 -6.04 2.52 4.13
C PRO A 119 -5.23 1.33 4.67
N PHE A 120 -4.17 0.98 3.96
CA PHE A 120 -3.27 -0.09 4.35
C PHE A 120 -2.75 0.12 5.78
N THR A 121 -2.71 -0.95 6.58
CA THR A 121 -2.35 -0.97 8.01
C THR A 121 -3.34 -0.33 9.00
N VAL A 122 -4.49 0.18 8.53
CA VAL A 122 -5.52 0.79 9.39
C VAL A 122 -6.68 -0.18 9.60
N GLY A 123 -6.87 -0.63 10.84
CA GLY A 123 -8.02 -1.46 11.24
C GLY A 123 -9.27 -0.63 11.57
N PRO A 124 -10.48 -1.17 11.36
CA PRO A 124 -11.75 -0.47 11.58
C PRO A 124 -11.92 -0.01 13.03
N GLU A 125 -11.46 -0.79 14.01
CA GLU A 125 -11.54 -0.47 15.43
C GLU A 125 -10.82 0.84 15.79
N LYS A 126 -9.65 1.11 15.19
CA LYS A 126 -8.93 2.38 15.39
C LYS A 126 -9.70 3.56 14.80
N VAL A 127 -10.34 3.35 13.65
CA VAL A 127 -11.16 4.39 13.00
C VAL A 127 -12.38 4.71 13.86
N ILE A 128 -13.11 3.68 14.30
CA ILE A 128 -14.30 3.83 15.16
C ILE A 128 -13.93 4.54 16.47
N ALA A 129 -12.87 4.09 17.16
CA ALA A 129 -12.40 4.72 18.38
C ALA A 129 -12.08 6.20 18.16
N LYS A 130 -11.35 6.53 17.08
CA LYS A 130 -10.98 7.91 16.79
C LYS A 130 -12.19 8.80 16.47
N ILE A 131 -13.20 8.27 15.78
CA ILE A 131 -14.43 9.01 15.52
C ILE A 131 -15.16 9.30 16.83
N LYS A 132 -15.31 8.29 17.72
CA LYS A 132 -15.96 8.46 19.04
C LYS A 132 -15.26 9.52 19.89
N ASP A 133 -13.92 9.53 19.90
CA ASP A 133 -13.14 10.56 20.59
C ASP A 133 -13.44 11.96 20.06
N LEU A 134 -13.48 12.13 18.73
CA LEU A 134 -13.72 13.43 18.09
C LEU A 134 -15.16 13.93 18.28
N VAL A 135 -16.14 13.03 18.31
CA VAL A 135 -17.54 13.36 18.63
C VAL A 135 -17.67 13.79 20.09
N SER A 136 -17.06 13.04 21.01
CA SER A 136 -17.07 13.36 22.44
C SER A 136 -16.39 14.69 22.74
N ALA A 137 -15.29 14.99 22.03
CA ALA A 137 -14.59 16.27 22.11
C ALA A 137 -15.29 17.42 21.36
N LYS A 138 -16.48 17.17 20.78
CA LYS A 138 -17.26 18.13 19.96
C LYS A 138 -16.50 18.72 18.76
N LYS A 139 -15.41 18.06 18.33
CA LYS A 139 -14.64 18.44 17.13
C LYS A 139 -15.30 17.92 15.86
N LEU A 140 -16.08 16.85 15.97
CA LEU A 140 -16.90 16.30 14.89
C LEU A 140 -18.37 16.34 15.32
N GLN A 141 -19.22 16.94 14.48
CA GLN A 141 -20.65 17.11 14.75
C GLN A 141 -21.49 16.42 13.68
N GLY A 142 -22.74 16.09 14.00
CA GLY A 142 -23.69 15.48 13.05
C GLY A 142 -23.55 13.96 12.89
N ILE A 143 -22.72 13.30 13.70
CA ILE A 143 -22.63 11.84 13.77
C ILE A 143 -23.63 11.34 14.82
N ALA A 144 -24.63 10.60 14.37
CA ALA A 144 -25.65 10.02 15.25
C ALA A 144 -25.19 8.69 15.88
N ASP A 145 -24.46 7.88 15.11
CA ASP A 145 -23.95 6.57 15.52
C ASP A 145 -22.76 6.15 14.64
N VAL A 146 -21.95 5.19 15.12
CA VAL A 146 -20.77 4.63 14.43
C VAL A 146 -20.70 3.14 14.64
#